data_AF-A0A016VFJ9-F1
#
_entry.id   AF-A0A016VFJ9-F1
#
_cell.length_a   1.000
_cell.length_b   1.000
_cell.length_c   1.000
_cell.angle_alpha   90.00
_cell.angle_beta   90.00
_cell.angle_gamma   90.00
#
_symmetry.space_group_name_H-M   'P 1'
#
loop_
_entity.id
_entity.type
_entity.pdbx_description
1 polymer ?
#
loop_
_entity_poly.entity_id
_entity_poly.type
_entity_poly.pdbx_seq_one_letter_code
_entity_poly.pdbx_strand_id
1 'polypeptide(L)'
;MFSLFSVLPFISTKNPNALSSPASDPSFPWSENLVKLEQISIQNVTKEQEEVLKRSNIPPKMWPYVNITAVVERERKRNATDGGVITDEDVLGDDEHPQPNTMHNDGRKTTITISTDAGLKLYQHWTDQAVSGLMAAVATNKLKNVGNAEKLAHKQCNKEAKTVNQHAKCVVELLNAEEKYQKWLRKNQLMSRRIGMCSN
;
A
#
# COMPACT_ATOMS: atom_id res chain seq x y z
N MET A 1 -41.84 0.87 8.33
CA MET A 1 -41.29 1.48 9.55
C MET A 1 -39.92 2.06 9.21
N PHE A 2 -39.83 3.38 9.09
CA PHE A 2 -38.57 4.10 8.93
C PHE A 2 -38.02 4.42 10.32
N SER A 3 -36.77 4.08 10.60
CA SER A 3 -36.09 4.49 11.83
C SER A 3 -35.10 5.61 11.51
N LEU A 4 -35.44 6.81 11.96
CA LEU A 4 -34.59 8.01 11.95
C LEU A 4 -33.69 7.97 13.18
N PHE A 5 -32.38 8.08 13.00
CA PHE A 5 -31.46 8.42 14.09
C PHE A 5 -31.12 9.91 14.01
N SER A 6 -31.65 10.69 14.95
CA SER A 6 -31.27 12.08 15.20
C SER A 6 -29.91 12.14 15.87
N VAL A 7 -29.01 12.97 15.34
CA VAL A 7 -27.77 13.37 16.02
C VAL A 7 -28.04 14.70 16.73
N LEU A 8 -27.93 14.71 18.06
CA LEU A 8 -27.88 15.96 18.84
C LEU A 8 -26.43 16.48 18.90
N PRO A 9 -26.18 17.79 18.77
CA PRO A 9 -24.87 18.36 18.98
C PRO A 9 -24.64 18.60 20.48
N PHE A 10 -23.54 18.09 21.02
CA PHE A 10 -23.11 18.40 22.38
C PHE A 10 -22.30 19.70 22.34
N ILE A 11 -22.93 20.82 22.70
CA ILE A 11 -22.23 22.08 22.95
C ILE A 11 -21.54 21.95 24.30
N SER A 12 -20.21 21.83 24.29
CA SER A 12 -19.40 21.88 25.50
C SER A 12 -18.87 23.30 25.69
N THR A 13 -19.48 24.04 26.60
CA THR A 13 -18.97 25.32 27.10
C THR A 13 -17.65 25.08 27.84
N LYS A 14 -16.51 25.47 27.25
CA LYS A 14 -15.23 25.50 27.97
C LYS A 14 -15.00 26.86 28.62
N ASN A 15 -14.88 26.81 29.94
CA ASN A 15 -14.39 27.84 30.84
C ASN A 15 -12.97 28.30 30.41
N PRO A 16 -12.68 29.62 30.32
CA PRO A 16 -11.45 30.12 29.67
C PRO A 16 -10.15 29.99 30.48
N ASN A 17 -10.14 29.41 31.68
CA ASN A 17 -8.92 29.31 32.49
C ASN A 17 -8.62 27.87 32.92
N ALA A 18 -8.03 27.07 32.04
CA ALA A 18 -7.36 25.83 32.41
C ALA A 18 -6.18 25.55 31.47
N LEU A 19 -4.99 25.59 32.06
CA LEU A 19 -3.66 25.33 31.52
C LEU A 19 -3.60 24.00 30.74
N SER A 20 -3.22 24.05 29.46
CA SER A 20 -3.21 22.90 28.55
C SER A 20 -2.03 21.95 28.83
N SER A 21 -2.32 20.75 29.32
CA SER A 21 -1.44 19.58 29.21
C SER A 21 -1.36 19.07 27.76
N PRO A 22 -0.25 18.44 27.35
CA PRO A 22 -0.09 17.94 25.99
C PRO A 22 -1.08 16.80 25.71
N ALA A 23 -1.80 16.91 24.60
CA ALA A 23 -2.77 15.92 24.14
C ALA A 23 -2.08 14.58 23.87
N SER A 24 -2.63 13.49 24.41
CA SER A 24 -2.26 12.13 24.04
C SER A 24 -2.75 11.86 22.61
N ASP A 25 -1.83 11.63 21.68
CA ASP A 25 -2.17 11.23 20.31
C ASP A 25 -2.87 9.85 20.30
N PRO A 26 -3.88 9.63 19.45
CA PRO A 26 -4.56 8.34 19.34
C PRO A 26 -3.60 7.27 18.81
N SER A 27 -3.42 6.19 19.59
CA SER A 27 -2.62 5.03 19.21
C SER A 27 -3.36 4.18 18.18
N PHE A 28 -2.73 3.96 17.02
CA PHE A 28 -3.24 3.08 15.97
C PHE A 28 -2.37 1.81 15.85
N PRO A 29 -2.92 0.63 15.54
CA PRO A 29 -2.16 -0.64 15.47
C PRO A 29 -0.98 -0.64 14.48
N TRP A 30 -1.00 0.21 13.44
CA TRP A 30 0.08 0.35 12.47
C TRP A 30 1.16 1.36 12.89
N SER A 31 0.90 2.18 13.92
CA SER A 31 1.82 3.22 14.39
C SER A 31 3.03 2.69 15.14
N GLU A 32 2.97 1.42 15.59
CA GLU A 32 4.02 0.78 16.39
C GLU A 32 5.30 0.49 15.58
N ASN A 33 5.21 0.42 14.25
CA ASN A 33 6.33 0.15 13.35
C ASN A 33 6.79 1.37 12.54
N LEU A 34 6.38 2.58 12.93
CA LEU A 34 6.82 3.79 12.24
C LEU A 34 8.29 4.08 12.54
N VAL A 35 9.04 4.40 11.49
CA VAL A 35 10.42 4.89 11.60
C VAL A 35 10.38 6.15 12.46
N LYS A 36 10.93 6.05 13.68
CA LYS A 36 11.15 7.22 14.52
C LYS A 36 12.23 8.05 13.84
N LEU A 37 11.82 9.16 13.24
CA LEU A 37 12.74 10.13 12.69
C LEU A 37 13.52 10.73 13.87
N GLU A 38 14.81 10.42 13.92
CA GLU A 38 15.71 11.05 14.87
C GLU A 38 15.72 12.56 14.61
N GLN A 39 15.71 13.36 15.66
CA GLN A 39 15.72 14.81 15.52
C GLN A 39 17.11 15.25 15.07
N ILE A 40 17.26 15.54 13.77
CA ILE A 40 18.57 15.86 13.16
C ILE A 40 18.99 17.30 13.47
N SER A 41 18.04 18.21 13.71
CA SER A 41 18.30 19.60 14.08
C SER A 41 18.02 19.83 15.57
N ILE A 42 19.09 19.96 16.36
CA ILE A 42 19.04 20.38 17.77
C ILE A 42 19.16 21.92 17.89
N GLN A 43 19.40 22.63 16.79
CA GLN A 43 19.67 24.07 16.85
C GLN A 43 18.43 24.91 16.60
N ASN A 44 18.28 25.97 17.40
CA ASN A 44 17.37 27.06 17.09
C ASN A 44 17.75 27.64 15.72
N VAL A 45 16.85 27.49 14.76
CA VAL A 45 16.97 28.01 13.39
C VAL A 45 17.27 29.51 13.45
N THR A 46 18.34 29.98 12.81
CA THR A 46 18.62 31.41 12.72
C THR A 46 17.60 32.09 11.80
N LYS A 47 17.37 33.41 11.96
CA LYS A 47 16.35 34.14 11.18
C LYS A 47 16.53 33.99 9.66
N GLU A 48 17.78 33.94 9.20
CA GLU A 48 18.13 33.74 7.79
C GLU A 48 17.75 32.34 7.28
N GLN A 49 18.00 31.31 8.10
CA GLN A 49 17.60 29.93 7.79
C GLN A 49 16.09 29.77 7.81
N GLU A 50 15.40 30.48 8.70
CA GLU A 50 13.94 30.50 8.79
C GLU A 50 13.32 31.06 7.51
N GLU A 51 13.87 32.13 6.97
CA GLU A 51 13.45 32.70 5.69
C GLU A 51 13.67 31.74 4.52
N VAL A 52 14.78 31.00 4.51
CA VAL A 52 15.05 29.96 3.49
C VAL A 52 14.04 28.81 3.61
N LEU A 53 13.76 28.33 4.82
CA LEU A 53 12.78 27.26 5.05
C LEU A 53 11.35 27.70 4.67
N LYS A 54 10.99 28.96 4.98
CA LYS A 54 9.71 29.56 4.56
C LYS A 54 9.63 29.69 3.04
N ARG A 55 10.69 30.16 2.38
CA ARG A 55 10.77 30.26 0.91
C ARG A 55 10.64 28.90 0.23
N SER A 56 11.19 27.86 0.84
CA SER A 56 11.07 26.47 0.40
C SER A 56 9.72 25.80 0.74
N ASN A 57 8.74 26.53 1.30
CA ASN A 57 7.42 26.02 1.71
C ASN A 57 7.49 24.82 2.68
N ILE A 58 8.50 24.78 3.55
CA ILE A 58 8.67 23.70 4.53
C ILE A 58 7.90 24.04 5.82
N PRO A 59 6.93 23.22 6.26
CA PRO A 59 6.13 23.51 7.45
C PRO A 59 6.98 23.59 8.74
N PRO A 60 6.65 24.48 9.70
CA PRO A 60 7.40 24.64 10.94
C PRO A 60 7.56 23.36 11.77
N LYS A 61 6.55 22.48 11.76
CA LYS A 61 6.57 21.19 12.45
C LYS A 61 7.68 20.26 11.95
N MET A 62 8.17 20.47 10.72
CA MET A 62 9.22 19.64 10.12
C MET A 62 10.63 20.21 10.30
N TRP A 63 10.80 21.47 10.68
CA TRP A 63 12.12 22.10 10.81
C TRP A 63 13.11 21.33 11.70
N PRO A 64 12.70 20.70 12.83
CA PRO A 64 13.62 19.91 13.66
C PRO A 64 14.21 18.68 12.97
N TYR A 65 13.61 18.24 11.85
CA TYR A 65 13.98 17.03 11.13
C TYR A 65 14.61 17.34 9.76
N VAL A 66 14.78 18.62 9.42
CA VAL A 66 15.28 19.07 8.12
C VAL A 66 16.75 19.43 8.21
N ASN A 67 17.55 18.90 7.28
CA ASN A 67 18.93 19.34 7.09
C ASN A 67 18.95 20.68 6.32
N ILE A 68 19.18 21.77 7.05
CA ILE A 68 19.11 23.14 6.53
C ILE A 68 20.17 23.39 5.44
N THR A 69 21.37 22.84 5.59
CA THR A 69 22.45 23.00 4.60
C THR A 69 22.06 22.42 3.24
N ALA A 70 21.40 21.26 3.23
CA ALA A 70 20.90 20.64 2.01
C ALA A 70 19.79 21.47 1.33
N VAL A 71 18.97 22.18 2.11
CA VAL A 71 17.94 23.09 1.59
C VAL A 71 18.59 24.31 0.92
N VAL A 72 19.59 24.92 1.56
CA VAL A 72 20.32 26.07 1.02
C VAL A 72 21.04 25.71 -0.28
N GLU A 73 21.68 24.54 -0.36
CA GLU A 73 22.31 24.05 -1.59
C GLU A 73 21.31 23.87 -2.73
N ARG A 74 20.12 23.35 -2.43
CA ARG A 74 19.03 23.19 -3.40
C ARG A 74 18.52 24.54 -3.91
N GLU A 75 18.34 25.52 -3.02
CA GLU A 75 17.98 26.90 -3.40
C GLU A 75 19.03 27.52 -4.32
N ARG A 76 20.32 27.37 -3.97
CA ARG A 76 21.41 27.88 -4.78
C ARG A 76 21.44 27.26 -6.19
N LYS A 77 21.16 25.95 -6.31
CA LYS A 77 21.05 25.26 -7.61
C LYS A 77 19.88 25.79 -8.46
N ARG A 78 18.72 26.05 -7.85
CA ARG A 78 17.58 26.66 -8.54
C ARG A 78 17.92 28.05 -9.08
N ASN A 79 18.52 28.90 -8.25
CA ASN A 79 18.90 30.25 -8.65
C ASN A 79 19.99 30.27 -9.74
N ALA A 80 20.86 29.26 -9.80
CA ALA A 80 21.85 29.12 -10.87
C ALA A 80 21.23 28.71 -12.22
N THR A 81 20.02 28.16 -12.22
CA THR A 81 19.31 27.72 -13.44
C THR A 81 18.37 28.81 -13.99
N ASP A 82 18.07 29.84 -13.19
CA ASP A 82 17.18 30.96 -13.52
C ASP A 82 17.83 32.05 -14.42
N GLY A 83 19.12 31.88 -14.77
CA GLY A 83 19.84 32.76 -15.70
C GLY A 83 19.50 32.53 -17.18
N GLY A 84 18.57 31.62 -17.49
CA GLY A 84 18.10 31.30 -18.84
C GLY A 84 16.59 31.42 -18.91
N VAL A 85 16.07 32.65 -18.82
CA VAL A 85 14.66 32.94 -19.07
C VAL A 85 14.37 32.59 -20.54
N ILE A 86 13.60 31.52 -20.74
CA ILE A 86 12.98 31.21 -22.02
C ILE A 86 11.86 32.23 -22.21
N THR A 87 12.01 33.11 -23.19
CA THR A 87 10.96 34.05 -23.63
C THR A 87 9.83 33.29 -24.31
N ASP A 88 8.60 33.75 -24.09
CA ASP A 88 7.32 33.23 -24.57
C ASP A 88 7.12 33.27 -26.10
N GLU A 89 8.15 33.67 -26.86
CA GLU A 89 8.11 33.84 -28.32
C GLU A 89 8.28 32.55 -29.14
N ASP A 90 8.59 31.39 -28.52
CA ASP A 90 8.76 30.09 -29.21
C ASP A 90 7.58 29.12 -29.03
N VAL A 91 6.42 29.57 -28.52
CA VAL A 91 5.22 28.73 -28.40
C VAL A 91 4.51 28.65 -29.76
N LEU A 92 5.18 28.03 -30.73
CA LEU A 92 4.47 27.37 -31.83
C LEU A 92 3.71 26.21 -31.20
N GLY A 93 2.39 26.31 -31.23
CA GLY A 93 1.49 25.25 -30.82
C GLY A 93 1.79 23.99 -31.62
N ASP A 94 2.52 23.08 -31.00
CA ASP A 94 2.63 21.71 -31.44
C ASP A 94 1.82 20.88 -30.45
N ASP A 95 1.05 19.94 -30.98
CA ASP A 95 0.08 19.12 -30.28
C ASP A 95 0.76 18.28 -29.17
N GLU A 96 0.94 18.88 -27.99
CA GLU A 96 1.73 18.35 -26.90
C GLU A 96 0.98 17.18 -26.25
N HIS A 97 1.22 15.99 -26.79
CA HIS A 97 0.89 14.74 -26.14
C HIS A 97 1.41 14.79 -24.70
N PRO A 98 0.55 14.59 -23.68
CA PRO A 98 0.95 14.76 -22.29
C PRO A 98 2.22 13.95 -22.01
N GLN A 99 3.30 14.63 -21.63
CA GLN A 99 4.59 13.99 -21.41
C GLN A 99 4.43 12.91 -20.33
N PRO A 100 4.69 11.62 -20.62
CA PRO A 100 4.37 10.53 -19.71
C PRO A 100 5.18 10.62 -18.42
N ASN A 101 4.56 10.21 -17.31
CA ASN A 101 5.06 10.28 -15.93
C ASN A 101 5.10 11.70 -15.33
N THR A 102 4.34 12.65 -15.85
CA THR A 102 4.17 13.96 -15.22
C THR A 102 3.01 13.90 -14.21
N MET A 103 3.27 14.39 -12.99
CA MET A 103 2.28 14.51 -11.93
C MET A 103 1.82 15.96 -11.86
N HIS A 104 0.53 16.20 -12.12
CA HIS A 104 -0.10 17.50 -11.98
C HIS A 104 -1.09 17.47 -10.80
N ASN A 105 -1.14 18.52 -9.99
CA ASN A 105 -2.07 18.61 -8.87
C ASN A 105 -2.80 19.96 -8.88
N ASP A 106 -4.12 19.91 -9.06
CA ASP A 106 -4.99 21.10 -9.13
C ASP A 106 -5.52 21.55 -7.75
N GLY A 107 -4.89 21.13 -6.65
CA GLY A 107 -5.38 21.32 -5.27
C GLY A 107 -6.61 20.47 -4.88
N ARG A 108 -7.35 19.91 -5.86
CA ARG A 108 -8.47 18.97 -5.63
C ARG A 108 -8.21 17.55 -6.13
N LYS A 109 -7.40 17.41 -7.18
CA LYS A 109 -7.11 16.13 -7.82
C LYS A 109 -5.66 16.09 -8.26
N THR A 110 -4.99 14.97 -8.00
CA THR A 110 -3.71 14.65 -8.62
C THR A 110 -3.98 13.85 -9.89
N THR A 111 -3.52 14.35 -11.03
CA THR A 111 -3.55 13.64 -12.31
C THR A 111 -2.13 13.24 -12.68
N ILE A 112 -1.90 11.94 -12.82
CA ILE A 112 -0.61 11.40 -13.29
C ILE A 112 -0.82 11.00 -14.74
N THR A 113 -0.09 11.63 -15.66
CA THR A 113 -0.09 11.25 -17.06
C THR A 113 0.73 9.97 -17.18
N ILE A 114 0.15 8.94 -17.78
CA ILE A 114 0.83 7.67 -18.01
C ILE A 114 0.65 7.30 -19.49
N SER A 115 1.71 6.82 -20.13
CA SER A 115 1.57 6.30 -21.49
C SER A 115 0.69 5.05 -21.46
N THR A 116 -0.05 4.79 -22.55
CA THR A 116 -0.95 3.63 -22.63
C THR A 116 -0.22 2.32 -22.34
N ASP A 117 1.00 2.15 -22.84
CA ASP A 117 1.82 0.95 -22.59
C ASP A 117 2.23 0.81 -21.12
N ALA A 118 2.60 1.91 -20.46
CA ALA A 118 2.94 1.90 -19.04
C ALA A 118 1.69 1.63 -18.19
N GLY A 119 0.54 2.20 -18.57
CA GLY A 119 -0.75 1.94 -17.94
C GLY A 119 -1.16 0.48 -18.06
N LEU A 120 -0.98 -0.15 -19.22
CA LEU A 120 -1.27 -1.56 -19.44
C LEU A 120 -0.37 -2.47 -18.59
N LYS A 121 0.94 -2.19 -18.55
CA LYS A 121 1.88 -2.95 -17.69
C LYS A 121 1.54 -2.82 -16.21
N LEU A 122 1.19 -1.62 -15.77
CA LEU A 122 0.77 -1.37 -14.39
C LEU A 122 -0.51 -2.16 -14.07
N TYR A 123 -1.52 -2.06 -14.93
CA TYR A 123 -2.77 -2.80 -14.79
C TYR A 123 -2.55 -4.30 -14.71
N GLN A 124 -1.73 -4.86 -15.61
CA GLN A 124 -1.39 -6.28 -15.60
C GLN A 124 -0.70 -6.68 -14.29
N HIS A 125 0.26 -5.90 -13.81
CA HIS A 125 0.97 -6.18 -12.57
C HIS A 125 0.04 -6.21 -11.34
N TRP A 126 -0.86 -5.22 -11.20
CA TRP A 126 -1.84 -5.21 -10.10
C TRP A 126 -2.84 -6.36 -10.21
N THR A 127 -3.26 -6.70 -11.43
CA THR A 127 -4.15 -7.85 -11.67
C THR A 127 -3.46 -9.15 -11.28
N ASP A 128 -2.21 -9.33 -11.69
CA ASP A 128 -1.39 -10.51 -11.36
C ASP A 128 -1.20 -10.66 -9.85
N GLN A 129 -0.99 -9.57 -9.12
CA GLN A 129 -0.91 -9.56 -7.66
C GLN A 129 -2.25 -9.95 -7.00
N ALA A 130 -3.35 -9.37 -7.45
CA ALA A 130 -4.69 -9.66 -6.91
C ALA A 130 -5.06 -11.14 -7.13
N VAL A 131 -4.84 -11.66 -8.34
CA VAL A 131 -5.10 -13.06 -8.69
C VAL A 131 -4.20 -14.01 -7.89
N SER A 132 -2.92 -13.70 -7.74
CA SER A 132 -1.99 -14.50 -6.93
C SER A 132 -2.41 -14.54 -5.46
N GLY A 133 -2.88 -13.42 -4.91
CA GLY A 133 -3.43 -13.35 -3.56
C GLY A 133 -4.67 -14.21 -3.37
N LEU A 134 -5.59 -14.19 -4.35
CA LEU A 134 -6.78 -15.06 -4.34
C LEU A 134 -6.38 -16.55 -4.40
N MET A 135 -5.45 -16.91 -5.28
CA MET A 135 -4.90 -18.28 -5.39
C MET A 135 -4.31 -18.76 -4.07
N ALA A 136 -3.54 -17.92 -3.37
CA ALA A 136 -2.97 -18.24 -2.06
C ALA A 136 -4.05 -18.46 -0.99
N ALA A 137 -5.13 -17.66 -1.01
CA ALA A 137 -6.26 -17.83 -0.10
C ALA A 137 -7.01 -19.15 -0.35
N VAL A 138 -7.29 -19.48 -1.62
CA VAL A 138 -7.89 -20.76 -2.02
C VAL A 138 -7.00 -21.92 -1.58
N ALA A 139 -5.71 -21.87 -1.90
CA ALA A 139 -4.75 -22.91 -1.51
C ALA A 139 -4.72 -23.11 0.01
N THR A 140 -4.67 -22.03 0.79
CA THR A 140 -4.69 -22.09 2.26
C THR A 140 -5.96 -22.76 2.79
N ASN A 141 -7.11 -22.52 2.17
CA ASN A 141 -8.35 -23.21 2.53
C ASN A 141 -8.26 -24.72 2.24
N LYS A 142 -7.76 -25.09 1.05
CA LYS A 142 -7.70 -26.48 0.60
C LYS A 142 -6.63 -27.32 1.28
N LEU A 143 -5.52 -26.70 1.68
CA LEU A 143 -4.44 -27.37 2.42
C LEU A 143 -4.94 -28.01 3.73
N LYS A 144 -6.05 -27.56 4.31
CA LYS A 144 -6.67 -28.18 5.50
C LYS A 144 -7.21 -29.60 5.22
N ASN A 145 -7.57 -29.88 3.97
CA ASN A 145 -8.30 -31.07 3.55
C ASN A 145 -7.45 -32.06 2.75
N VAL A 146 -6.12 -31.98 2.84
CA VAL A 146 -5.16 -32.86 2.17
C VAL A 146 -4.14 -33.42 3.15
N GLY A 147 -3.49 -34.52 2.76
CA GLY A 147 -2.40 -35.13 3.51
C GLY A 147 -1.14 -34.28 3.60
N ASN A 148 -0.19 -34.71 4.44
CA ASN A 148 1.07 -33.98 4.66
C ASN A 148 2.00 -34.01 3.45
N ALA A 149 1.98 -35.08 2.65
CA ALA A 149 2.78 -35.19 1.44
C ALA A 149 2.35 -34.15 0.41
N GLU A 150 1.04 -33.99 0.21
CA GLU A 150 0.44 -33.03 -0.71
C GLU A 150 0.68 -31.58 -0.26
N LYS A 151 0.63 -31.32 1.05
CA LYS A 151 1.01 -30.02 1.62
C LYS A 151 2.45 -29.65 1.29
N LEU A 152 3.37 -30.60 1.43
CA LEU A 152 4.78 -30.37 1.14
C LEU A 152 5.01 -30.16 -0.36
N ALA A 153 4.37 -30.98 -1.20
CA ALA A 153 4.43 -30.85 -2.66
C ALA A 153 3.94 -29.48 -3.13
N HIS A 154 2.79 -29.01 -2.62
CA HIS A 154 2.26 -27.69 -2.97
C HIS A 154 3.17 -26.55 -2.50
N LYS A 155 3.74 -26.64 -1.29
CA LYS A 155 4.73 -25.66 -0.79
C LYS A 155 5.96 -25.59 -1.69
N GLN A 156 6.46 -26.73 -2.16
CA GLN A 156 7.60 -26.78 -3.06
C GLN A 156 7.26 -26.18 -4.44
N CYS A 157 6.12 -26.58 -5.02
CA CYS A 157 5.65 -26.01 -6.28
C CYS A 157 5.51 -24.48 -6.20
N ASN A 158 4.90 -23.98 -5.11
CA ASN A 158 4.70 -22.54 -4.91
C ASN A 158 6.03 -21.77 -4.74
N LYS A 159 7.07 -22.43 -4.21
CA LYS A 159 8.41 -21.83 -4.07
C LYS A 159 9.13 -21.70 -5.41
N GLU A 160 8.86 -22.63 -6.33
CA GLU A 160 9.50 -22.66 -7.66
C GLU A 160 8.75 -21.81 -8.70
N ALA A 161 7.47 -21.54 -8.47
CA ALA A 161 6.63 -20.71 -9.33
C ALA A 161 7.09 -19.23 -9.32
N LYS A 162 7.32 -18.68 -10.52
CA LYS A 162 7.73 -17.28 -10.75
C LYS A 162 6.70 -16.45 -11.50
N THR A 163 5.66 -17.10 -12.02
CA THR A 163 4.62 -16.47 -12.84
C THR A 163 3.25 -16.87 -12.32
N VAL A 164 2.23 -16.03 -12.55
CA VAL A 164 0.85 -16.30 -12.15
C VAL A 164 0.36 -17.63 -12.75
N ASN A 165 0.73 -17.92 -13.99
CA ASN A 165 0.40 -19.18 -14.65
C ASN A 165 1.00 -20.41 -13.94
N GLN A 166 2.22 -20.30 -13.41
CA GLN A 166 2.83 -21.37 -12.63
C GLN A 166 2.17 -21.51 -11.26
N HIS A 167 1.87 -20.40 -10.58
CA HIS A 167 1.10 -20.44 -9.33
C HIS A 167 -0.27 -21.10 -9.53
N ALA A 168 -0.96 -20.79 -10.63
CA ALA A 168 -2.24 -21.41 -10.99
C ALA A 168 -2.12 -22.93 -11.13
N LYS A 169 -1.06 -23.43 -11.80
CA LYS A 169 -0.80 -24.87 -11.93
C LYS A 169 -0.63 -25.54 -10.56
N CYS A 170 0.15 -24.94 -9.66
CA CYS A 170 0.33 -25.46 -8.30
C CYS A 170 -1.01 -25.57 -7.53
N VAL A 171 -1.91 -24.60 -7.72
CA VAL A 171 -3.25 -24.63 -7.10
C VAL A 171 -4.14 -25.69 -7.71
N VAL A 172 -4.11 -25.86 -9.04
CA VAL A 172 -4.90 -26.91 -9.73
C VAL A 172 -4.46 -28.31 -9.27
N GLU A 173 -3.16 -28.55 -9.15
CA GLU A 173 -2.65 -29.83 -8.62
C GLU A 173 -3.11 -30.09 -7.19
N LEU A 174 -3.10 -29.06 -6.34
CA LEU A 174 -3.62 -29.14 -4.97
C LEU A 174 -5.13 -29.45 -4.94
N LEU A 175 -5.93 -28.81 -5.80
CA LEU A 175 -7.37 -29.06 -5.91
C LEU A 175 -7.65 -30.51 -6.34
N ASN A 176 -6.90 -31.03 -7.30
CA ASN A 176 -7.01 -32.42 -7.74
C ASN A 176 -6.60 -33.41 -6.63
N ALA A 177 -5.57 -33.05 -5.85
CA ALA A 177 -5.14 -33.85 -4.71
C ALA A 177 -6.18 -33.87 -3.59
N GLU A 178 -6.79 -32.73 -3.26
CA GLU A 178 -7.92 -32.64 -2.33
C GLU A 178 -9.06 -33.54 -2.79
N GLU A 179 -9.48 -33.44 -4.06
CA GLU A 179 -10.60 -34.22 -4.56
C GLU A 179 -10.34 -35.74 -4.44
N LYS A 180 -9.14 -36.19 -4.79
CA LYS A 180 -8.73 -37.61 -4.64
C LYS A 180 -8.73 -38.04 -3.18
N TYR A 181 -8.17 -37.22 -2.29
CA TYR A 181 -8.12 -37.51 -0.85
C TYR A 181 -9.53 -37.64 -0.27
N GLN A 182 -10.44 -36.72 -0.61
CA GLN A 182 -11.83 -36.75 -0.15
C GLN A 182 -12.62 -37.94 -0.73
N LYS A 183 -12.36 -38.36 -1.97
CA LYS A 183 -12.93 -39.58 -2.55
C LYS A 183 -12.47 -40.83 -1.80
N TRP A 184 -11.18 -40.91 -1.48
CA TRP A 184 -10.60 -42.02 -0.71
C TRP A 184 -11.19 -42.10 0.70
N LEU A 185 -11.29 -40.96 1.41
CA LEU A 185 -11.91 -40.90 2.74
C LEU A 185 -13.35 -41.42 2.73
N ARG A 186 -14.17 -40.97 1.76
CA ARG A 186 -15.55 -41.46 1.62
C ARG A 186 -15.60 -42.96 1.36
N LYS A 187 -14.76 -43.49 0.45
CA LYS A 187 -14.71 -44.92 0.16
C LYS A 187 -14.34 -45.74 1.40
N ASN A 188 -13.35 -45.29 2.17
CA ASN A 188 -12.91 -45.99 3.37
C ASN A 188 -13.94 -45.96 4.49
N GLN A 189 -14.63 -44.84 4.68
CA GLN A 189 -15.76 -44.76 5.63
C GLN A 189 -16.88 -45.74 5.24
N LEU A 190 -17.21 -45.83 3.95
CA LEU A 190 -18.19 -46.80 3.46
C LEU A 190 -17.74 -48.26 3.68
N MET A 191 -16.46 -48.57 3.44
CA MET A 191 -15.92 -49.91 3.67
C MET A 191 -15.91 -50.27 5.17
N SER A 192 -15.51 -49.33 6.03
CA SER A 192 -15.53 -49.54 7.49
C SER A 192 -16.95 -49.80 8.01
N ARG A 193 -17.96 -49.07 7.51
CA ARG A 193 -19.37 -49.33 7.84
C ARG A 193 -19.84 -50.71 7.37
N ARG A 194 -19.44 -51.14 6.16
CA ARG A 194 -19.82 -52.45 5.62
C ARG A 194 -19.21 -53.60 6.42
N ILE A 195 -17.94 -53.48 6.81
CA ILE A 195 -17.27 -54.49 7.66
C ILE A 195 -17.93 -54.55 9.04
N GLY A 196 -18.28 -53.40 9.64
CA GLY A 196 -19.01 -53.35 10.91
C GLY A 196 -20.41 -53.98 10.83
N MET A 197 -21.09 -53.89 9.69
CA MET A 197 -22.38 -54.58 9.46
C MET A 197 -22.25 -56.09 9.23
N CYS A 198 -21.10 -56.58 8.77
CA CYS A 198 -20.88 -58.02 8.53
C CYS A 198 -20.30 -58.76 9.75
N SER A 199 -20.01 -58.05 10.85
CA SER A 199 -19.39 -58.60 12.05
C SER A 199 -20.36 -58.76 13.24
N ASN A 200 -21.67 -58.61 13.02
CA ASN A 200 -22.74 -58.77 14.00
C ASN A 200 -23.72 -59.86 13.58
#